data_AF-A0A2W6CDG1-F1
#
_entry.id   AF-A0A2W6CDG1-F1
#
_cell.length_a   1.000
_cell.length_b   1.000
_cell.length_c   1.000
_cell.angle_alpha   90.00
_cell.angle_beta   90.00
_cell.angle_gamma   90.00
#
_symmetry.space_group_name_H-M   'P 1'
#
loop_
_entity.id
_entity.type
_entity.pdbx_description
1 polymer ?
#
loop_
_entity_poly.entity_id
_entity_poly.type
_entity_poly.pdbx_seq_one_letter_code
_entity_poly.pdbx_strand_id
1 'polypeptide(L)'
;MRDLEQALREVMRAADSVAPDASTFRFRAPSARRDTRGWVRVGAVAAAVCVTATVAFTVILTRSSGGQVAAPPVTRSPVPAAGLTCPLTPPPASAAAGAGRYPLPAPAADALTVTDRLAPTEAPVHALACAYIRPHHDQLTTGSGLVDNGLSNIPALMAWAPPGPEGPCPLNLLLTDVDLYLVGLMYPTGTLWISAPANHCSGSSNGRFTTQTHLAAIAKAAIDAGAWPTPSGPAPCTAIAGRLGQQQQMVPAGPTSVTVCRDGAAASVREGTTAQLHALRATINALPTQPDQFTFHCNAPSYRPSTDYTITFSYAVGPAVTVRVAEPCTPAIQNGNLQAADASAVLPILTQILANPPALTYPVNGWIESSSWSAPDTPSVPLPPPYNAIRVGRYSTNRLFVTTSTRDSCPPTIAQVTAQRPTTVHIQLDSHPGEDCRPLTPQDPKTFTTDLSVPGLANQPIQITFTDPAVNWTASVTIP
;
A
#
# COMPACT_ATOMS: atom_id res chain seq x y z
N MET A 1 22.67 -3.46 -22.79
CA MET A 1 21.72 -2.34 -22.65
C MET A 1 22.09 -1.11 -23.48
N ARG A 2 23.37 -0.74 -23.66
CA ARG A 2 23.77 0.39 -24.52
C ARG A 2 23.43 0.22 -26.02
N ASP A 3 23.43 -1.01 -26.55
CA ASP A 3 23.14 -1.26 -27.98
C ASP A 3 21.66 -1.09 -28.38
N LEU A 4 20.72 -1.36 -27.46
CA LEU A 4 19.29 -1.22 -27.75
C LEU A 4 18.88 0.26 -27.86
N GLU A 5 19.46 1.09 -27.01
CA GLU A 5 19.19 2.52 -26.95
C GLU A 5 19.77 3.24 -28.18
N GLN A 6 20.93 2.81 -28.66
CA GLN A 6 21.56 3.36 -29.86
C GLN A 6 20.81 2.95 -31.13
N ALA A 7 20.35 1.70 -31.22
CA ALA A 7 19.49 1.24 -32.31
C ALA A 7 18.14 1.98 -32.35
N LEU A 8 17.54 2.29 -31.20
CA LEU A 8 16.31 3.08 -31.13
C LEU A 8 16.53 4.53 -31.61
N ARG A 9 17.65 5.15 -31.23
CA ARG A 9 17.97 6.53 -31.66
C ARG A 9 18.21 6.63 -33.17
N GLU A 10 18.81 5.63 -33.79
CA GLU A 10 19.00 5.59 -35.25
C GLU A 10 17.69 5.41 -36.01
N VAL A 11 16.79 4.52 -35.53
CA VAL A 11 15.46 4.34 -36.14
C VAL A 11 14.62 5.61 -36.04
N MET A 12 14.69 6.33 -34.91
CA MET A 12 13.95 7.59 -34.75
C MET A 12 14.50 8.75 -35.58
N ARG A 13 15.82 8.82 -35.82
CA ARG A 13 16.41 9.84 -36.70
C ARG A 13 16.10 9.60 -38.19
N ALA A 14 15.87 8.36 -38.59
CA ALA A 14 15.56 8.03 -39.99
C ALA A 14 14.10 8.32 -40.38
N ALA A 15 13.22 8.62 -39.42
CA ALA A 15 11.77 8.71 -39.62
C ALA A 15 11.21 10.16 -39.59
N ASP A 16 12.01 11.15 -39.98
CA ASP A 16 11.73 12.59 -39.78
C ASP A 16 10.51 13.17 -40.54
N SER A 17 9.73 12.35 -41.26
CA SER A 17 8.46 12.83 -41.85
C SER A 17 7.34 11.79 -41.99
N VAL A 18 7.55 10.53 -41.59
CA VAL A 18 6.52 9.47 -41.62
C VAL A 18 6.79 8.47 -40.49
N ALA A 19 5.78 8.19 -39.66
CA ALA A 19 5.89 7.22 -38.56
C ALA A 19 6.20 5.81 -39.11
N PRO A 20 7.20 5.08 -38.56
CA PRO A 20 7.56 3.76 -39.07
C PRO A 20 6.45 2.74 -38.80
N ASP A 21 6.14 1.92 -39.79
CA ASP A 21 5.21 0.79 -39.68
C ASP A 21 5.81 -0.34 -38.82
N ALA A 22 4.96 -1.12 -38.15
CA ALA A 22 5.34 -2.29 -37.34
C ALA A 22 6.27 -3.29 -38.08
N SER A 23 6.22 -3.36 -39.41
CA SER A 23 7.09 -4.21 -40.23
C SER A 23 8.56 -3.77 -40.23
N THR A 24 8.85 -2.52 -39.84
CA THR A 24 10.20 -1.94 -39.73
C THR A 24 11.00 -2.56 -38.58
N PHE A 25 10.34 -3.20 -37.62
CA PHE A 25 10.96 -3.82 -36.45
C PHE A 25 11.11 -5.34 -36.65
N ARG A 26 12.08 -5.76 -37.47
CA ARG A 26 12.46 -7.18 -37.56
C ARG A 26 13.62 -7.50 -36.63
N PHE A 27 13.32 -7.87 -35.40
CA PHE A 27 14.29 -8.49 -34.51
C PHE A 27 14.44 -9.97 -34.87
N ARG A 28 15.63 -10.36 -35.35
CA ARG A 28 15.95 -11.76 -35.62
C ARG A 28 16.23 -12.45 -34.29
N ALA A 29 15.24 -13.16 -33.75
CA ALA A 29 15.42 -13.96 -32.54
C ALA A 29 16.47 -15.06 -32.81
N PRO A 30 17.44 -15.29 -31.91
CA PRO A 30 18.35 -16.43 -32.03
C PRO A 30 17.56 -17.73 -31.88
N SER A 31 17.71 -18.64 -32.84
CA SER A 31 17.08 -19.96 -32.84
C SER A 31 17.74 -20.87 -31.81
N ALA A 32 17.12 -20.99 -30.65
CA ALA A 32 17.48 -22.02 -29.68
C ALA A 32 17.05 -23.40 -30.20
N ARG A 33 18.02 -24.19 -30.68
CA ARG A 33 17.85 -25.63 -30.93
C ARG A 33 17.51 -26.32 -29.60
N ARG A 34 16.26 -26.73 -29.43
CA ARG A 34 15.86 -27.67 -28.37
C ARG A 34 16.07 -29.09 -28.87
N ASP A 35 17.05 -29.75 -28.28
CA ASP A 35 17.29 -31.18 -28.41
C ASP A 35 16.27 -31.92 -27.53
N THR A 36 15.20 -32.45 -28.14
CA THR A 36 14.18 -33.25 -27.48
C THR A 36 14.48 -34.74 -27.67
N ARG A 37 15.39 -35.30 -26.87
CA ARG A 37 15.52 -36.74 -26.65
C ARG A 37 15.90 -37.03 -25.19
N GLY A 38 15.01 -37.76 -24.52
CA GLY A 38 15.21 -38.31 -23.18
C GLY A 38 14.22 -37.73 -22.18
N TRP A 39 13.69 -38.57 -21.28
CA TRP A 39 12.62 -38.30 -20.30
C TRP A 39 11.19 -38.64 -20.74
N VAL A 40 11.04 -39.80 -21.39
CA VAL A 40 9.89 -40.69 -21.15
C VAL A 40 10.39 -41.85 -20.31
N ARG A 41 10.01 -41.87 -19.03
CA ARG A 41 9.83 -43.03 -18.11
C ARG A 41 9.91 -42.53 -16.65
N VAL A 42 9.05 -43.10 -15.81
CA VAL A 42 8.81 -42.83 -14.37
C VAL A 42 7.81 -41.67 -14.16
N GLY A 43 6.61 -41.85 -13.61
CA GLY A 43 6.01 -43.03 -13.01
C GLY A 43 4.52 -42.79 -12.80
N ALA A 44 3.70 -43.69 -13.38
CA ALA A 44 2.29 -43.79 -13.13
C ALA A 44 2.05 -44.64 -11.89
N VAL A 45 1.93 -44.04 -10.69
CA VAL A 45 1.29 -44.63 -9.50
C VAL A 45 0.92 -43.48 -8.54
N ALA A 46 -0.35 -43.10 -8.45
CA ALA A 46 -1.03 -42.52 -7.26
C ALA A 46 -2.37 -41.87 -7.68
N ALA A 47 -3.24 -42.65 -8.34
CA ALA A 47 -4.64 -42.31 -8.54
C ALA A 47 -5.47 -43.39 -7.84
N ALA A 48 -5.46 -43.37 -6.51
CA ALA A 48 -6.37 -44.09 -5.62
C ALA A 48 -6.06 -43.62 -4.19
N VAL A 49 -7.11 -43.44 -3.39
CA VAL A 49 -7.14 -42.97 -1.98
C VAL A 49 -7.61 -41.51 -1.83
N CYS A 50 -8.66 -41.36 -1.02
CA CYS A 50 -9.38 -40.14 -0.61
C CYS A 50 -10.61 -39.72 -1.44
N VAL A 51 -11.35 -40.68 -1.98
CA VAL A 51 -12.82 -40.62 -1.97
C VAL A 51 -13.27 -41.31 -0.67
N THR A 52 -13.55 -40.55 0.39
CA THR A 52 -14.36 -40.89 1.60
C THR A 52 -14.12 -39.86 2.71
N ALA A 53 -14.91 -38.77 2.75
CA ALA A 53 -15.20 -37.99 3.96
C ALA A 53 -16.27 -36.91 3.68
N THR A 54 -17.39 -37.31 3.09
CA THR A 54 -18.66 -36.59 3.20
C THR A 54 -19.56 -37.42 4.11
N VAL A 55 -20.35 -36.75 4.95
CA VAL A 55 -21.33 -37.30 5.92
C VAL A 55 -20.76 -37.57 7.33
N ALA A 56 -20.71 -36.54 8.17
CA ALA A 56 -21.08 -36.57 9.60
C ALA A 56 -20.70 -35.24 10.29
N PHE A 57 -21.49 -34.19 10.13
CA PHE A 57 -21.61 -33.12 11.15
C PHE A 57 -22.90 -32.34 10.88
N THR A 58 -24.01 -33.01 11.17
CA THR A 58 -25.34 -32.41 11.28
C THR A 58 -25.87 -32.91 12.63
N VAL A 59 -26.50 -32.02 13.42
CA VAL A 59 -26.97 -32.25 14.81
C VAL A 59 -25.78 -32.12 15.79
N ILE A 60 -25.63 -31.11 16.66
CA ILE A 60 -26.50 -30.56 17.70
C ILE A 60 -25.95 -29.15 18.06
N LEU A 61 -26.80 -28.12 18.11
CA LEU A 61 -26.76 -27.04 19.10
C LEU A 61 -28.01 -26.16 18.92
N THR A 62 -29.13 -26.66 19.43
CA THR A 62 -30.31 -25.85 19.76
C THR A 62 -30.22 -25.41 21.22
N ARG A 63 -30.32 -24.10 21.45
CA ARG A 63 -30.90 -23.38 22.61
C ARG A 63 -30.03 -22.22 23.12
N SER A 64 -30.42 -21.01 22.70
CA SER A 64 -30.67 -19.89 23.63
C SER A 64 -31.49 -18.81 22.91
N SER A 65 -32.82 -18.95 23.02
CA SER A 65 -33.81 -17.97 22.58
C SER A 65 -33.92 -16.84 23.61
N GLY A 66 -33.32 -15.68 23.30
CA GLY A 66 -33.62 -14.39 23.92
C GLY A 66 -34.32 -13.50 22.88
N GLY A 67 -35.55 -13.10 23.16
CA GLY A 67 -36.47 -12.49 22.19
C GLY A 67 -35.96 -11.18 21.58
N GLN A 68 -35.87 -11.17 20.25
CA GLN A 68 -35.97 -9.96 19.45
C GLN A 68 -37.34 -9.98 18.75
N VAL A 69 -38.11 -8.91 18.97
CA VAL A 69 -39.37 -8.64 18.27
C VAL A 69 -39.04 -8.57 16.78
N ALA A 70 -39.51 -9.56 16.01
CA ALA A 70 -39.33 -9.60 14.57
C ALA A 70 -40.09 -8.44 13.93
N ALA A 71 -39.35 -7.48 13.35
CA ALA A 71 -39.91 -6.55 12.40
C ALA A 71 -40.46 -7.34 11.18
N PRO A 72 -41.56 -6.91 10.55
CA PRO A 72 -42.14 -7.62 9.43
C PRO A 72 -41.12 -7.77 8.29
N PRO A 73 -41.09 -8.92 7.60
CA PRO A 73 -40.18 -9.13 6.48
C PRO A 73 -40.51 -8.13 5.37
N VAL A 74 -39.61 -7.19 5.14
CA VAL A 74 -39.66 -6.34 3.95
C VAL A 74 -39.27 -7.24 2.78
N THR A 75 -40.27 -7.75 2.05
CA THR A 75 -40.09 -8.36 0.73
C THR A 75 -39.59 -7.30 -0.23
N ARG A 76 -38.26 -7.12 -0.30
CA ARG A 76 -37.61 -6.30 -1.32
C ARG A 76 -37.51 -7.13 -2.59
N SER A 77 -38.21 -6.71 -3.64
CA SER A 77 -37.96 -7.23 -4.99
C SER A 77 -36.49 -7.04 -5.34
N PRO A 78 -35.79 -8.06 -5.87
CA PRO A 78 -34.44 -7.89 -6.36
C PRO A 78 -34.44 -6.83 -7.47
N VAL A 79 -33.71 -5.74 -7.27
CA VAL A 79 -33.40 -4.80 -8.35
C VAL A 79 -32.53 -5.59 -9.34
N PRO A 80 -32.94 -5.72 -10.62
CA PRO A 80 -32.12 -6.46 -11.59
C PRO A 80 -30.75 -5.79 -11.73
N ALA A 81 -29.69 -6.59 -11.76
CA ALA A 81 -28.31 -6.14 -11.89
C ALA A 81 -27.98 -5.39 -13.21
N ALA A 82 -28.99 -5.12 -14.04
CA ALA A 82 -28.88 -4.65 -15.43
C ALA A 82 -28.71 -3.12 -15.58
N GLY A 83 -28.39 -2.37 -14.53
CA GLY A 83 -28.54 -0.90 -14.53
C GLY A 83 -27.28 -0.05 -14.73
N LEU A 84 -26.08 -0.55 -14.41
CA LEU A 84 -24.87 0.26 -14.46
C LEU A 84 -24.09 0.00 -15.75
N THR A 85 -23.96 1.04 -16.58
CA THR A 85 -23.10 1.04 -17.76
C THR A 85 -22.20 2.26 -17.74
N CYS A 86 -20.94 2.09 -18.12
CA CYS A 86 -20.02 3.22 -18.25
C CYS A 86 -20.49 4.14 -19.39
N PRO A 87 -20.65 5.45 -19.15
CA PRO A 87 -20.84 6.41 -20.22
C PRO A 87 -19.73 6.27 -21.29
N LEU A 88 -20.08 6.37 -22.57
CA LEU A 88 -19.07 6.26 -23.66
C LEU A 88 -18.08 7.43 -23.66
N THR A 89 -18.52 8.60 -23.17
CA THR A 89 -17.71 9.79 -23.00
C THR A 89 -17.77 10.23 -21.55
N PRO A 90 -16.70 10.86 -21.02
CA PRO A 90 -16.76 11.44 -19.69
C PRO A 90 -17.89 12.48 -19.70
N PRO A 91 -18.82 12.42 -18.73
CA PRO A 91 -19.90 13.38 -18.66
C PRO A 91 -19.32 14.80 -18.56
N PRO A 92 -19.99 15.82 -19.11
CA PRO A 92 -19.57 17.20 -18.88
C PRO A 92 -19.56 17.47 -17.38
N ALA A 93 -18.61 18.29 -16.89
CA ALA A 93 -18.62 18.73 -15.50
C ALA A 93 -20.00 19.35 -15.20
N SER A 94 -20.76 18.72 -14.30
CA SER A 94 -22.15 19.13 -14.08
C SER A 94 -22.18 20.47 -13.33
N ALA A 95 -23.00 21.41 -13.78
CA ALA A 95 -23.21 22.69 -13.11
C ALA A 95 -24.01 22.56 -11.79
N ALA A 96 -24.68 21.43 -11.56
CA ALA A 96 -25.56 21.18 -10.41
C ALA A 96 -24.82 20.71 -9.15
N ALA A 97 -23.55 20.27 -9.28
CA ALA A 97 -22.64 20.11 -8.16
C ALA A 97 -22.03 21.48 -7.87
N GLY A 98 -22.44 22.13 -6.77
CA GLY A 98 -21.87 23.41 -6.34
C GLY A 98 -20.35 23.31 -6.24
N ALA A 99 -19.66 23.93 -7.20
CA ALA A 99 -18.27 23.73 -7.63
C ALA A 99 -18.12 22.73 -8.81
N GLY A 100 -18.42 23.21 -10.03
CA GLY A 100 -18.31 22.47 -11.29
C GLY A 100 -16.89 22.02 -11.67
N ARG A 101 -16.36 21.01 -11.00
CA ARG A 101 -15.04 20.41 -11.29
C ARG A 101 -15.07 18.90 -11.56
N TYR A 102 -16.12 18.21 -11.14
CA TYR A 102 -16.19 16.75 -11.22
C TYR A 102 -17.22 16.31 -12.26
N PRO A 103 -16.80 15.62 -13.33
CA PRO A 103 -17.72 15.02 -14.29
C PRO A 103 -18.47 13.87 -13.60
N LEU A 104 -19.80 13.97 -13.56
CA LEU A 104 -20.69 12.95 -13.03
C LEU A 104 -21.86 12.75 -14.01
N PRO A 105 -22.37 11.51 -14.17
CA PRO A 105 -23.59 11.28 -14.92
C PRO A 105 -24.77 12.06 -14.33
N ALA A 106 -25.74 12.40 -15.18
CA ALA A 106 -27.00 12.97 -14.69
C ALA A 106 -27.65 11.99 -13.70
N PRO A 107 -28.16 12.46 -12.54
CA PRO A 107 -28.79 11.58 -11.56
C PRO A 107 -29.96 10.81 -12.20
N ALA A 108 -29.97 9.50 -12.03
CA ALA A 108 -31.11 8.67 -12.38
C ALA A 108 -32.31 8.97 -11.46
N ALA A 109 -33.52 8.54 -11.85
CA ALA A 109 -34.73 8.74 -11.04
C ALA A 109 -34.65 8.05 -9.66
N ASP A 110 -33.88 6.97 -9.57
CA ASP A 110 -33.57 6.19 -8.38
C ASP A 110 -32.19 6.54 -7.79
N ALA A 111 -31.63 7.71 -8.12
CA ALA A 111 -30.34 8.12 -7.60
C ALA A 111 -30.39 8.26 -6.07
N LEU A 112 -29.43 7.62 -5.41
CA LEU A 112 -29.25 7.71 -3.98
C LEU A 112 -28.68 9.10 -3.62
N THR A 113 -29.36 9.81 -2.73
CA THR A 113 -28.89 11.11 -2.25
C THR A 113 -28.08 10.94 -0.97
N VAL A 114 -26.78 11.24 -1.04
CA VAL A 114 -25.85 11.19 0.09
C VAL A 114 -25.08 12.50 0.14
N THR A 115 -25.21 13.25 1.24
CA THR A 115 -24.68 14.63 1.34
C THR A 115 -23.55 14.79 2.36
N ASP A 116 -23.40 13.85 3.29
CA ASP A 116 -22.48 13.94 4.41
C ASP A 116 -21.22 13.06 4.24
N ARG A 117 -21.13 12.30 3.15
CA ARG A 117 -20.07 11.34 2.82
C ARG A 117 -20.07 11.01 1.33
N LEU A 118 -19.03 10.34 0.84
CA LEU A 118 -19.00 9.90 -0.56
C LEU A 118 -19.97 8.76 -0.86
N ALA A 119 -20.09 7.78 0.05
CA ALA A 119 -20.93 6.59 -0.12
C ALA A 119 -21.56 6.16 1.22
N PRO A 120 -22.70 5.46 1.21
CA PRO A 120 -23.29 4.85 2.40
C PRO A 120 -22.35 3.92 3.16
N THR A 121 -22.65 3.68 4.44
CA THR A 121 -21.89 2.75 5.29
C THR A 121 -22.15 1.28 4.99
N GLU A 122 -23.24 0.99 4.30
CA GLU A 122 -23.56 -0.34 3.78
C GLU A 122 -22.69 -0.66 2.56
N ALA A 123 -22.39 -1.94 2.38
CA ALA A 123 -21.76 -2.39 1.15
C ALA A 123 -22.77 -2.29 -0.01
N PRO A 124 -22.36 -1.82 -1.21
CA PRO A 124 -23.19 -1.93 -2.39
C PRO A 124 -23.38 -3.39 -2.79
N VAL A 125 -24.44 -3.68 -3.54
CA VAL A 125 -24.70 -5.01 -4.11
C VAL A 125 -23.91 -5.26 -5.39
N HIS A 126 -23.55 -4.19 -6.11
CA HIS A 126 -22.68 -4.23 -7.29
C HIS A 126 -21.85 -2.95 -7.38
N ALA A 127 -20.67 -3.03 -7.98
CA ALA A 127 -19.86 -1.87 -8.32
C ALA A 127 -19.33 -1.97 -9.76
N LEU A 128 -19.26 -0.82 -10.43
CA LEU A 128 -18.70 -0.67 -11.77
C LEU A 128 -17.67 0.45 -11.72
N ALA A 129 -16.47 0.20 -12.24
CA ALA A 129 -15.44 1.23 -12.38
C ALA A 129 -15.17 1.48 -13.87
N CYS A 130 -15.18 2.75 -14.25
CA CYS A 130 -14.95 3.24 -15.61
C CYS A 130 -13.66 4.06 -15.61
N ALA A 131 -12.81 3.84 -16.60
CA ALA A 131 -11.59 4.60 -16.83
C ALA A 131 -11.73 5.40 -18.13
N TYR A 132 -11.40 6.69 -18.06
CA TYR A 132 -11.37 7.64 -19.15
C TYR A 132 -9.96 8.21 -19.20
N ILE A 133 -9.08 7.48 -19.89
CA ILE A 133 -7.65 7.76 -19.94
C ILE A 133 -7.40 8.65 -21.15
N ARG A 134 -6.80 9.81 -20.94
CA ARG A 134 -6.39 10.69 -22.05
C ARG A 134 -4.89 10.53 -22.26
N PRO A 135 -4.45 9.72 -23.24
CA PRO A 135 -3.05 9.74 -23.65
C PRO A 135 -2.68 11.16 -24.10
N HIS A 136 -1.40 11.52 -23.98
CA HIS A 136 -0.85 12.81 -24.42
C HIS A 136 -1.09 13.17 -25.91
N HIS A 137 -1.73 12.28 -26.67
CA HIS A 137 -2.06 12.40 -28.08
C HIS A 137 -3.58 12.19 -28.32
N ASP A 138 -4.41 13.11 -27.80
CA ASP A 138 -5.82 13.41 -28.11
C ASP A 138 -6.89 12.29 -28.18
N GLN A 139 -6.54 11.00 -28.18
CA GLN A 139 -7.48 9.89 -28.32
C GLN A 139 -7.85 9.32 -26.96
N LEU A 140 -9.04 9.66 -26.46
CA LEU A 140 -9.57 9.08 -25.23
C LEU A 140 -9.64 7.55 -25.31
N THR A 141 -8.93 6.86 -24.42
CA THR A 141 -9.06 5.42 -24.21
C THR A 141 -10.07 5.20 -23.10
N THR A 142 -11.15 4.46 -23.39
CA THR A 142 -12.15 4.09 -22.39
C THR A 142 -11.99 2.63 -21.99
N GLY A 143 -12.04 2.38 -20.69
CA GLY A 143 -12.03 1.03 -20.11
C GLY A 143 -13.14 0.91 -19.07
N SER A 144 -13.64 -0.30 -18.86
CA SER A 144 -14.61 -0.58 -17.80
C SER A 144 -14.33 -1.94 -17.18
N GLY A 145 -14.40 -2.02 -15.86
CA GLY A 145 -14.35 -3.27 -15.11
C GLY A 145 -15.56 -3.37 -14.20
N LEU A 146 -16.32 -4.46 -14.35
CA LEU A 146 -17.29 -4.84 -13.32
C LEU A 146 -16.49 -5.33 -12.10
N VAL A 147 -16.84 -4.81 -10.93
CA VAL A 147 -16.15 -5.09 -9.68
C VAL A 147 -17.15 -5.72 -8.72
N ASP A 148 -17.43 -7.01 -8.86
CA ASP A 148 -18.41 -7.71 -8.01
C ASP A 148 -17.78 -8.33 -6.75
N ASN A 149 -16.45 -8.36 -6.67
CA ASN A 149 -15.73 -8.89 -5.51
C ASN A 149 -15.21 -7.76 -4.60
N GLY A 150 -15.09 -8.04 -3.31
CA GLY A 150 -14.53 -7.08 -2.34
C GLY A 150 -15.46 -5.91 -2.00
N LEU A 151 -16.75 -5.97 -2.35
CA LEU A 151 -17.71 -4.86 -2.14
C LEU A 151 -17.83 -4.41 -0.67
N SER A 152 -17.62 -5.32 0.28
CA SER A 152 -17.59 -5.01 1.72
C SER A 152 -16.48 -4.02 2.12
N ASN A 153 -15.49 -3.82 1.26
CA ASN A 153 -14.36 -2.93 1.48
C ASN A 153 -14.66 -1.47 1.09
N ILE A 154 -15.68 -1.24 0.24
CA ILE A 154 -16.03 0.08 -0.27
C ILE A 154 -16.40 1.06 0.85
N PRO A 155 -17.23 0.70 1.85
CA PRO A 155 -17.57 1.61 2.93
C PRO A 155 -16.36 2.10 3.71
N ALA A 156 -15.38 1.23 3.96
CA ALA A 156 -14.17 1.57 4.70
C ALA A 156 -13.35 2.67 3.99
N LEU A 157 -13.38 2.71 2.66
CA LEU A 157 -12.64 3.67 1.84
C LEU A 157 -13.42 4.94 1.50
N MET A 158 -14.74 4.85 1.34
CA MET A 158 -15.56 5.95 0.82
C MET A 158 -16.50 6.56 1.88
N ALA A 159 -17.14 5.73 2.72
CA ALA A 159 -18.13 6.22 3.68
C ALA A 159 -17.49 7.01 4.84
N TRP A 160 -16.21 6.78 5.08
CA TRP A 160 -15.42 7.40 6.13
C TRP A 160 -14.41 8.43 5.61
N ALA A 161 -14.35 8.70 4.30
CA ALA A 161 -13.46 9.72 3.78
C ALA A 161 -13.84 11.10 4.37
N PRO A 162 -12.89 11.85 4.95
CA PRO A 162 -13.19 13.19 5.46
C PRO A 162 -13.49 14.14 4.29
N PRO A 163 -14.26 15.22 4.50
CA PRO A 163 -14.42 16.24 3.47
C PRO A 163 -13.06 16.85 3.14
N GLY A 164 -12.88 17.27 1.89
CA GLY A 164 -11.66 17.94 1.48
C GLY A 164 -11.59 19.33 2.11
N PRO A 165 -10.41 19.79 2.57
CA PRO A 165 -10.25 21.20 2.93
C PRO A 165 -10.64 22.12 1.76
N GLU A 166 -11.25 23.24 2.11
CA GLU A 166 -11.51 24.34 1.19
C GLU A 166 -10.20 25.11 0.99
N GLY A 167 -9.46 24.82 -0.08
CA GLY A 167 -8.18 25.49 -0.33
C GLY A 167 -7.68 25.36 -1.77
N PRO A 168 -6.90 26.34 -2.26
CA PRO A 168 -6.24 26.22 -3.56
C PRO A 168 -5.21 25.10 -3.51
N CYS A 169 -5.19 24.27 -4.55
CA CYS A 169 -4.15 23.25 -4.65
C CYS A 169 -2.79 23.91 -4.94
N PRO A 170 -1.69 23.46 -4.30
CA PRO A 170 -0.35 23.89 -4.64
C PRO A 170 -0.09 23.77 -6.15
N LEU A 171 0.47 24.82 -6.77
CA LEU A 171 0.66 24.89 -8.23
C LEU A 171 1.46 23.70 -8.78
N ASN A 172 2.40 23.17 -8.01
CA ASN A 172 3.21 22.01 -8.37
C ASN A 172 2.42 20.69 -8.46
N LEU A 173 1.22 20.62 -7.89
CA LEU A 173 0.34 19.46 -7.94
C LEU A 173 -0.77 19.59 -9.00
N LEU A 174 -0.88 20.75 -9.67
CA LEU A 174 -1.92 20.99 -10.69
C LEU A 174 -1.65 20.30 -12.04
N LEU A 175 -0.38 19.97 -12.35
CA LEU A 175 0.07 19.49 -13.66
C LEU A 175 0.01 17.97 -13.83
N THR A 176 -1.01 17.33 -13.29
CA THR A 176 -1.05 15.86 -13.18
C THR A 176 -2.04 15.25 -14.17
N ASP A 177 -1.93 13.93 -14.35
CA ASP A 177 -2.66 13.15 -15.36
C ASP A 177 -4.14 13.57 -15.50
N VAL A 178 -4.56 13.69 -16.75
CA VAL A 178 -5.92 14.07 -17.16
C VAL A 178 -6.90 12.89 -17.11
N ASP A 179 -6.46 11.78 -16.54
CA ASP A 179 -7.21 10.56 -16.37
C ASP A 179 -8.36 10.78 -15.39
N LEU A 180 -9.50 10.21 -15.75
CA LEU A 180 -10.71 10.26 -14.94
C LEU A 180 -11.21 8.85 -14.70
N TYR A 181 -11.53 8.55 -13.45
CA TYR A 181 -12.27 7.36 -13.09
C TYR A 181 -13.68 7.74 -12.64
N LEU A 182 -14.67 6.93 -13.03
CA LEU A 182 -16.03 6.98 -12.49
C LEU A 182 -16.33 5.65 -11.81
N VAL A 183 -16.85 5.71 -10.59
CA VAL A 183 -17.29 4.52 -9.85
C VAL A 183 -18.79 4.60 -9.66
N GLY A 184 -19.50 3.66 -10.28
CA GLY A 184 -20.93 3.45 -10.10
C GLY A 184 -21.16 2.39 -9.02
N LEU A 185 -21.93 2.73 -7.99
CA LEU A 185 -22.30 1.87 -6.89
C LEU A 185 -23.80 1.62 -6.92
N MET A 186 -24.21 0.36 -6.87
CA MET A 186 -25.63 -0.01 -6.80
C MET A 186 -25.97 -0.50 -5.40
N TYR A 187 -27.01 0.07 -4.83
CA TYR A 187 -27.59 -0.30 -3.54
C TYR A 187 -29.02 -0.83 -3.75
N PRO A 188 -29.57 -1.58 -2.79
CA PRO A 188 -30.98 -1.97 -2.84
C PRO A 188 -31.94 -0.76 -2.91
N THR A 189 -31.48 0.42 -2.49
CA THR A 189 -32.26 1.65 -2.41
C THR A 189 -32.00 2.63 -3.57
N GLY A 190 -31.08 2.31 -4.49
CA GLY A 190 -30.75 3.21 -5.61
C GLY A 190 -29.30 3.12 -6.08
N THR A 191 -28.94 4.00 -7.01
CA THR A 191 -27.58 4.06 -7.59
C THR A 191 -26.85 5.34 -7.19
N LEU A 192 -25.52 5.25 -7.08
CA LEU A 192 -24.66 6.37 -6.71
C LEU A 192 -23.43 6.41 -7.63
N TRP A 193 -23.11 7.58 -8.16
CA TRP A 193 -21.90 7.80 -8.95
C TRP A 193 -20.89 8.63 -8.19
N ILE A 194 -19.63 8.21 -8.25
CA ILE A 194 -18.49 8.89 -7.64
C ILE A 194 -17.48 9.18 -8.74
N SER A 195 -17.08 10.44 -8.83
CA SER A 195 -16.01 10.93 -9.69
C SER A 195 -14.69 10.85 -8.92
N ALA A 196 -13.67 10.28 -9.57
CA ALA A 196 -12.33 10.07 -9.02
C ALA A 196 -11.28 10.44 -10.08
N PRO A 197 -11.06 11.74 -10.35
CA PRO A 197 -9.98 12.19 -11.22
C PRO A 197 -8.61 11.78 -10.65
N ALA A 198 -7.67 11.50 -11.54
CA ALA A 198 -6.31 11.11 -11.19
C ALA A 198 -5.45 12.28 -10.71
N ASN A 199 -5.93 13.51 -10.86
CA ASN A 199 -5.14 14.65 -10.46
C ASN A 199 -4.99 14.74 -8.93
N HIS A 200 -3.82 15.16 -8.47
CA HIS A 200 -3.46 15.17 -7.05
C HIS A 200 -4.20 16.27 -6.25
N CYS A 201 -5.04 17.05 -6.91
CA CYS A 201 -5.70 18.22 -6.35
C CYS A 201 -7.21 18.10 -6.29
N SER A 202 -7.78 17.30 -7.18
CA SER A 202 -9.21 17.06 -7.20
C SER A 202 -9.33 15.68 -6.61
N GLY A 203 -9.71 15.59 -5.34
CA GLY A 203 -9.97 14.30 -4.74
C GLY A 203 -11.23 13.68 -5.38
N SER A 204 -12.13 13.16 -4.58
CA SER A 204 -13.29 12.45 -5.11
C SER A 204 -14.59 13.14 -4.74
N SER A 205 -15.62 12.99 -5.56
CA SER A 205 -16.92 13.64 -5.33
C SER A 205 -18.08 12.80 -5.82
N ASN A 206 -19.19 12.80 -5.07
CA ASN A 206 -20.48 12.29 -5.55
C ASN A 206 -21.43 13.43 -6.01
N GLY A 207 -20.90 14.65 -6.17
CA GLY A 207 -21.63 15.83 -6.62
C GLY A 207 -22.32 16.62 -5.50
N ARG A 208 -22.41 16.05 -4.30
CA ARG A 208 -22.93 16.71 -3.09
C ARG A 208 -21.90 16.78 -1.97
N PHE A 209 -21.04 15.78 -1.89
CA PHE A 209 -19.91 15.68 -0.97
C PHE A 209 -18.62 15.53 -1.76
N THR A 210 -17.57 16.18 -1.28
CA THR A 210 -16.23 16.12 -1.89
C THR A 210 -15.19 15.84 -0.82
N THR A 211 -14.25 14.97 -1.13
CA THR A 211 -13.09 14.63 -0.29
C THR A 211 -11.79 14.90 -1.05
N GLN A 212 -10.67 15.03 -0.34
CA GLN A 212 -9.32 14.95 -0.93
C GLN A 212 -8.81 13.50 -1.03
N THR A 213 -9.56 12.50 -0.57
CA THR A 213 -9.19 11.10 -0.79
C THR A 213 -9.12 10.80 -2.30
N HIS A 214 -7.94 10.42 -2.77
CA HIS A 214 -7.70 10.04 -4.17
C HIS A 214 -8.15 8.61 -4.41
N LEU A 215 -9.33 8.45 -5.00
CA LEU A 215 -9.87 7.14 -5.35
C LEU A 215 -9.41 6.65 -6.73
N ALA A 216 -8.73 7.48 -7.54
CA ALA A 216 -8.31 7.11 -8.89
C ALA A 216 -7.40 5.87 -8.92
N ALA A 217 -6.35 5.84 -8.09
CA ALA A 217 -5.45 4.69 -8.00
C ALA A 217 -6.17 3.43 -7.51
N ILE A 218 -7.11 3.59 -6.57
CA ILE A 218 -7.94 2.49 -6.04
C ILE A 218 -8.89 1.97 -7.13
N ALA A 219 -9.54 2.85 -7.88
CA ALA A 219 -10.42 2.50 -8.98
C ALA A 219 -9.65 1.79 -10.10
N LYS A 220 -8.45 2.29 -10.46
CA LYS A 220 -7.56 1.61 -11.39
C LYS A 220 -7.21 0.20 -10.92
N ALA A 221 -6.76 0.05 -9.69
CA ALA A 221 -6.43 -1.26 -9.12
C ALA A 221 -7.65 -2.21 -9.12
N ALA A 222 -8.84 -1.67 -8.83
CA ALA A 222 -10.08 -2.44 -8.84
C ALA A 222 -10.46 -2.92 -10.24
N ILE A 223 -10.26 -2.08 -11.28
CA ILE A 223 -10.44 -2.47 -12.68
C ILE A 223 -9.46 -3.58 -13.06
N ASP A 224 -8.17 -3.38 -12.76
CA ASP A 224 -7.10 -4.32 -13.13
C ASP A 224 -7.29 -5.69 -12.44
N ALA A 225 -7.78 -5.70 -11.20
CA ALA A 225 -7.99 -6.91 -10.40
C ALA A 225 -9.40 -7.53 -10.55
N GLY A 226 -10.38 -6.80 -11.10
CA GLY A 226 -11.80 -7.20 -11.07
C GLY A 226 -12.39 -7.31 -9.66
N ALA A 227 -11.76 -6.69 -8.67
CA ALA A 227 -12.14 -6.77 -7.26
C ALA A 227 -11.78 -5.47 -6.54
N TRP A 228 -12.68 -4.99 -5.67
CA TRP A 228 -12.38 -3.79 -4.88
C TRP A 228 -11.31 -4.15 -3.86
N PRO A 229 -10.18 -3.42 -3.81
CA PRO A 229 -9.07 -3.80 -2.96
C PRO A 229 -9.53 -3.78 -1.51
N THR A 230 -9.12 -4.79 -0.77
CA THR A 230 -9.16 -4.72 0.69
C THR A 230 -8.28 -3.55 1.09
N PRO A 231 -8.77 -2.55 1.87
CA PRO A 231 -7.89 -1.58 2.47
C PRO A 231 -6.81 -2.38 3.19
N SER A 232 -5.59 -2.32 2.68
CA SER A 232 -4.46 -2.89 3.38
C SER A 232 -4.50 -2.22 4.74
N GLY A 233 -4.68 -3.01 5.80
CA GLY A 233 -4.47 -2.51 7.15
C GLY A 233 -3.11 -1.82 7.09
N PRO A 234 -3.02 -0.52 7.40
CA PRO A 234 -1.80 0.21 7.12
C PRO A 234 -0.66 -0.54 7.80
N ALA A 235 0.43 -0.78 7.07
CA ALA A 235 1.69 -1.08 7.75
C ALA A 235 1.83 -0.02 8.84
N PRO A 236 2.23 -0.39 10.07
CA PRO A 236 2.19 0.53 11.20
C PRO A 236 2.75 1.88 10.78
N CYS A 237 1.91 2.91 10.92
CA CYS A 237 2.24 4.30 10.59
C CYS A 237 2.38 4.66 9.11
N THR A 238 1.67 3.95 8.23
CA THR A 238 1.40 4.46 6.89
C THR A 238 0.29 5.50 6.94
N ALA A 239 0.45 6.62 6.22
CA ALA A 239 -0.62 7.59 6.06
C ALA A 239 -1.81 6.92 5.34
N ILE A 240 -3.01 7.12 5.86
CA ILE A 240 -4.25 6.58 5.30
C ILE A 240 -5.17 7.73 4.88
N ALA A 241 -6.18 7.39 4.07
CA ALA A 241 -7.16 8.32 3.48
C ALA A 241 -7.93 9.21 4.48
N GLY A 242 -7.73 9.04 5.78
CA GLY A 242 -8.36 9.80 6.86
C GLY A 242 -9.71 9.20 7.30
N ARG A 243 -10.34 9.88 8.26
CA ARG A 243 -11.63 9.49 8.86
C ARG A 243 -12.56 10.70 8.97
N LEU A 244 -13.83 10.48 8.67
CA LEU A 244 -14.88 11.47 8.89
C LEU A 244 -14.91 11.88 10.38
N GLY A 245 -14.97 13.19 10.62
CA GLY A 245 -14.83 13.79 11.94
C GLY A 245 -13.48 14.48 12.14
N GLN A 246 -12.45 14.06 11.40
CA GLN A 246 -11.09 14.58 11.60
C GLN A 246 -10.92 16.04 11.14
N GLN A 247 -11.85 16.54 10.34
CA GLN A 247 -11.93 17.94 9.92
C GLN A 247 -12.46 18.87 11.03
N GLN A 248 -13.12 18.33 12.07
CA GLN A 248 -13.56 19.11 13.23
C GLN A 248 -12.62 18.95 14.43
N GLN A 249 -11.96 17.79 14.54
CA GLN A 249 -11.02 17.49 15.63
C GLN A 249 -9.84 16.71 15.07
N MET A 250 -8.61 17.05 15.48
CA MET A 250 -7.40 16.33 15.03
C MET A 250 -7.55 14.81 15.18
N VAL A 251 -8.15 14.37 16.30
CA VAL A 251 -8.45 12.97 16.60
C VAL A 251 -9.90 12.84 17.07
N PRO A 252 -10.83 12.32 16.24
CA PRO A 252 -12.21 12.06 16.61
C PRO A 252 -12.38 11.21 17.89
N ALA A 253 -13.59 11.20 18.44
CA ALA A 253 -13.91 10.40 19.61
C ALA A 253 -13.92 8.88 19.32
N GLY A 254 -13.62 8.09 20.35
CA GLY A 254 -13.70 6.64 20.32
C GLY A 254 -12.52 5.85 19.71
N PRO A 255 -11.26 6.32 19.70
CA PRO A 255 -10.16 5.45 19.30
C PRO A 255 -9.98 4.33 20.33
N THR A 256 -9.57 3.16 19.86
CA THR A 256 -9.40 1.92 20.65
C THR A 256 -7.94 1.59 20.93
N SER A 257 -7.01 2.05 20.10
CA SER A 257 -5.57 1.90 20.31
C SER A 257 -4.79 3.02 19.62
N VAL A 258 -3.52 3.19 20.00
CA VAL A 258 -2.59 4.13 19.36
C VAL A 258 -1.27 3.44 19.05
N THR A 259 -0.76 3.68 17.85
CA THR A 259 0.59 3.27 17.43
C THR A 259 1.38 4.52 17.08
N VAL A 260 2.60 4.62 17.58
CA VAL A 260 3.53 5.71 17.31
C VAL A 260 4.73 5.16 16.56
N CYS A 261 5.05 5.81 15.45
CA CYS A 261 6.30 5.60 14.76
C CYS A 261 7.16 6.84 14.82
N ARG A 262 8.45 6.61 14.96
CA ARG A 262 9.50 7.59 14.73
C ARG A 262 10.19 7.23 13.43
N ASP A 263 10.32 8.18 12.53
CA ASP A 263 11.09 8.08 11.30
C ASP A 263 12.51 8.64 11.52
N GLY A 264 13.47 8.26 10.68
CA GLY A 264 14.86 8.73 10.71
C GLY A 264 15.88 7.70 11.20
N ALA A 265 17.06 8.17 11.64
CA ALA A 265 18.23 7.31 11.94
C ALA A 265 18.00 6.26 13.03
N ALA A 266 16.99 6.46 13.88
CA ALA A 266 16.59 5.51 14.90
C ALA A 266 15.09 5.25 14.81
N ALA A 267 14.67 4.81 13.62
CA ALA A 267 13.29 4.46 13.34
C ALA A 267 12.76 3.41 14.33
N SER A 268 11.51 3.55 14.75
CA SER A 268 10.90 2.65 15.73
C SER A 268 9.39 2.70 15.67
N VAL A 269 8.74 1.59 15.98
CA VAL A 269 7.28 1.42 16.02
C VAL A 269 6.90 0.96 17.43
N ARG A 270 5.94 1.62 18.08
CA ARG A 270 5.44 1.24 19.41
C ARG A 270 3.96 1.46 19.56
N GLU A 271 3.29 0.51 20.20
CA GLU A 271 1.92 0.68 20.67
C GLU A 271 1.92 1.41 22.02
N GLY A 272 0.98 2.35 22.18
CA GLY A 272 0.73 3.01 23.46
C GLY A 272 -0.26 2.24 24.32
N THR A 273 -0.12 2.38 25.63
CA THR A 273 -1.12 1.93 26.61
C THR A 273 -2.43 2.72 26.49
N THR A 274 -3.52 2.22 27.07
CA THR A 274 -4.81 2.94 27.13
C THR A 274 -4.68 4.33 27.78
N ALA A 275 -3.85 4.46 28.81
CA ALA A 275 -3.58 5.77 29.44
C ALA A 275 -2.88 6.74 28.47
N GLN A 276 -1.88 6.25 27.73
CA GLN A 276 -1.17 7.04 26.72
C GLN A 276 -2.04 7.41 25.52
N LEU A 277 -2.94 6.52 25.09
CA LEU A 277 -3.98 6.80 24.09
C LEU A 277 -4.85 7.98 24.51
N HIS A 278 -5.39 7.95 25.74
CA HIS A 278 -6.24 9.01 26.25
C HIS A 278 -5.47 10.33 26.41
N ALA A 279 -4.25 10.28 26.94
CA ALA A 279 -3.39 11.44 27.09
C ALA A 279 -3.05 12.07 25.73
N LEU A 280 -2.60 11.29 24.74
CA LEU A 280 -2.29 11.79 23.41
C LEU A 280 -3.49 12.44 22.74
N ARG A 281 -4.65 11.76 22.73
CA ARG A 281 -5.86 12.31 22.13
C ARG A 281 -6.26 13.63 22.79
N ALA A 282 -6.25 13.69 24.13
CA ALA A 282 -6.61 14.89 24.86
C ALA A 282 -5.66 16.05 24.54
N THR A 283 -4.35 15.80 24.58
CA THR A 283 -3.33 16.81 24.29
C THR A 283 -3.43 17.32 22.85
N ILE A 284 -3.52 16.41 21.87
CA ILE A 284 -3.59 16.78 20.45
C ILE A 284 -4.86 17.60 20.15
N ASN A 285 -6.01 17.22 20.70
CA ASN A 285 -7.26 17.95 20.49
C ASN A 285 -7.37 19.26 21.30
N ALA A 286 -6.48 19.49 22.27
CA ALA A 286 -6.39 20.75 23.00
C ALA A 286 -5.54 21.80 22.27
N LEU A 287 -4.80 21.40 21.22
CA LEU A 287 -4.00 22.32 20.43
C LEU A 287 -4.88 23.31 19.67
N PRO A 288 -4.48 24.58 19.54
CA PRO A 288 -5.10 25.50 18.59
C PRO A 288 -4.90 24.99 17.15
N THR A 289 -5.98 24.59 16.50
CA THR A 289 -5.97 24.08 15.13
C THR A 289 -6.58 25.05 14.14
N GLN A 290 -6.10 25.01 12.91
CA GLN A 290 -6.70 25.66 11.74
C GLN A 290 -6.84 24.64 10.60
N PRO A 291 -7.66 24.90 9.56
CA PRO A 291 -7.67 24.06 8.37
C PRO A 291 -6.27 23.88 7.78
N ASP A 292 -5.99 22.68 7.31
CA ASP A 292 -4.73 22.37 6.63
C ASP A 292 -4.60 23.22 5.37
N GLN A 293 -3.47 23.92 5.25
CA GLN A 293 -3.18 24.80 4.12
C GLN A 293 -2.28 24.13 3.08
N PHE A 294 -1.86 22.87 3.31
CA PHE A 294 -0.87 22.15 2.51
C PHE A 294 0.46 22.89 2.35
N THR A 295 0.73 23.86 3.23
CA THR A 295 1.99 24.59 3.30
C THR A 295 2.78 24.03 4.45
N PHE A 296 3.94 23.45 4.15
CA PHE A 296 4.80 22.82 5.15
C PHE A 296 6.21 23.39 5.01
N HIS A 297 6.62 24.20 5.98
CA HIS A 297 7.92 24.87 5.98
C HIS A 297 8.78 24.34 7.11
N CYS A 298 9.85 23.61 6.78
CA CYS A 298 10.80 23.13 7.77
C CYS A 298 12.02 24.05 7.83
N ASN A 299 12.24 24.67 8.99
CA ASN A 299 13.40 25.53 9.24
C ASN A 299 14.59 24.71 9.76
N ALA A 300 14.72 23.44 9.36
CA ALA A 300 15.87 22.64 9.71
C ALA A 300 17.08 23.11 8.88
N PRO A 301 18.24 23.41 9.49
CA PRO A 301 19.47 23.50 8.71
C PRO A 301 19.64 22.18 7.97
N SER A 302 20.03 22.25 6.70
CA SER A 302 20.10 21.16 5.70
C SER A 302 20.94 19.92 6.09
N TYR A 303 21.43 19.86 7.32
CA TYR A 303 22.32 18.83 7.87
C TYR A 303 21.77 18.10 9.10
N ARG A 304 20.59 18.47 9.65
CA ARG A 304 19.97 17.69 10.72
C ARG A 304 18.81 16.86 10.17
N PRO A 305 18.83 15.53 10.30
CA PRO A 305 17.65 14.73 9.98
C PRO A 305 16.51 15.21 10.88
N SER A 306 15.39 15.62 10.27
CA SER A 306 14.17 15.88 11.02
C SER A 306 13.72 14.57 11.65
N THR A 307 13.37 14.63 12.93
CA THR A 307 12.68 13.50 13.56
C THR A 307 11.20 13.71 13.30
N ASP A 308 10.67 12.88 12.41
CA ASP A 308 9.24 12.88 12.10
C ASP A 308 8.59 11.76 12.90
N TYR A 309 7.38 12.02 13.39
CA TYR A 309 6.56 11.01 14.03
C TYR A 309 5.26 10.85 13.27
N THR A 310 4.81 9.61 13.20
CA THR A 310 3.49 9.28 12.68
C THR A 310 2.72 8.56 13.78
N ILE A 311 1.58 9.12 14.16
CA ILE A 311 0.70 8.61 15.21
C ILE A 311 -0.56 8.09 14.56
N THR A 312 -0.87 6.80 14.72
CA THR A 312 -2.06 6.16 14.16
C THR A 312 -3.02 5.81 15.29
N PHE A 313 -4.21 6.41 15.27
CA PHE A 313 -5.32 6.11 16.18
C PHE A 313 -6.29 5.13 15.51
N SER A 314 -6.35 3.90 15.99
CA SER A 314 -7.24 2.87 15.48
C SER A 314 -8.62 2.95 16.14
N TYR A 315 -9.65 2.42 15.47
CA TYR A 315 -11.03 2.42 15.95
C TYR A 315 -11.68 1.06 15.70
N ALA A 316 -12.77 0.77 16.42
CA ALA A 316 -13.52 -0.47 16.26
C ALA A 316 -14.15 -0.61 14.86
N VAL A 317 -14.53 0.49 14.22
CA VAL A 317 -15.17 0.53 12.89
C VAL A 317 -14.54 1.64 12.06
N GLY A 318 -14.34 1.42 10.76
CA GLY A 318 -13.81 2.42 9.84
C GLY A 318 -12.28 2.61 9.93
N PRO A 319 -11.72 3.50 9.11
CA PRO A 319 -10.27 3.70 9.00
C PRO A 319 -9.69 4.39 10.23
N ALA A 320 -8.43 4.14 10.52
CA ALA A 320 -7.71 4.88 11.56
C ALA A 320 -7.61 6.38 11.24
N VAL A 321 -7.16 7.18 12.21
CA VAL A 321 -6.73 8.56 11.98
C VAL A 321 -5.23 8.63 12.14
N THR A 322 -4.56 9.23 11.16
CA THR A 322 -3.12 9.44 11.22
C THR A 322 -2.82 10.91 11.49
N VAL A 323 -2.02 11.17 12.52
CA VAL A 323 -1.48 12.49 12.86
C VAL A 323 0.02 12.46 12.62
N ARG A 324 0.51 13.36 11.77
CA ARG A 324 1.94 13.55 11.53
C ARG A 324 2.45 14.67 12.43
N VAL A 325 3.62 14.46 13.02
CA VAL A 325 4.34 15.44 13.84
C VAL A 325 5.73 15.60 13.25
N ALA A 326 6.10 16.82 12.90
CA ALA A 326 7.42 17.15 12.40
C ALA A 326 7.94 18.37 13.16
N GLU A 327 8.82 18.10 14.11
CA GLU A 327 9.31 19.09 15.09
C GLU A 327 9.92 20.35 14.47
N PRO A 328 10.75 20.31 13.41
CA PRO A 328 11.38 21.52 12.88
C PRO A 328 10.49 22.28 11.88
N CYS A 329 9.22 21.91 11.76
CA CYS A 329 8.34 22.39 10.71
C CYS A 329 7.19 23.25 11.24
N THR A 330 6.70 24.14 10.39
CA THR A 330 5.50 24.94 10.63
C THR A 330 4.53 24.72 9.46
N PRO A 331 3.33 24.17 9.72
CA PRO A 331 2.84 23.64 11.00
C PRO A 331 3.62 22.40 11.46
N ALA A 332 3.73 22.20 12.78
CA ALA A 332 4.44 21.06 13.35
C ALA A 332 3.58 19.80 13.43
N ILE A 333 2.25 19.94 13.46
CA ILE A 333 1.32 18.81 13.56
C ILE A 333 0.22 18.96 12.50
N GLN A 334 -0.15 17.87 11.85
CA GLN A 334 -1.31 17.83 10.96
C GLN A 334 -1.94 16.43 10.87
N ASN A 335 -3.22 16.38 10.49
CA ASN A 335 -3.92 15.12 10.16
C ASN A 335 -4.45 15.08 8.71
N GLY A 336 -4.03 16.03 7.86
CA GLY A 336 -4.50 16.20 6.48
C GLY A 336 -5.76 17.05 6.31
N ASN A 337 -6.43 17.43 7.42
CA ASN A 337 -7.57 18.36 7.42
C ASN A 337 -7.37 19.55 8.36
N LEU A 338 -6.71 19.30 9.48
CA LEU A 338 -6.38 20.28 10.51
C LEU A 338 -4.87 20.26 10.73
N GLN A 339 -4.33 21.44 11.03
CA GLN A 339 -2.93 21.65 11.35
C GLN A 339 -2.77 22.50 12.61
N ALA A 340 -1.71 22.25 13.38
CA ALA A 340 -1.32 23.02 14.57
C ALA A 340 0.16 23.42 14.50
N ALA A 341 0.47 24.60 14.99
CA ALA A 341 1.80 25.20 14.84
C ALA A 341 2.86 24.57 15.76
N ASP A 342 2.47 24.08 16.95
CA ASP A 342 3.39 23.64 17.99
C ASP A 342 3.14 22.19 18.42
N ALA A 343 4.23 21.41 18.51
CA ALA A 343 4.24 20.02 18.95
C ALA A 343 4.75 19.83 20.39
N SER A 344 5.19 20.89 21.07
CA SER A 344 5.87 20.84 22.38
C SER A 344 5.12 20.04 23.44
N ALA A 345 3.79 20.16 23.50
CA ALA A 345 2.95 19.42 24.45
C ALA A 345 2.81 17.93 24.13
N VAL A 346 2.98 17.54 22.85
CA VAL A 346 2.79 16.16 22.37
C VAL A 346 4.09 15.35 22.50
N LEU A 347 5.25 15.98 22.23
CA LEU A 347 6.57 15.32 22.18
C LEU A 347 6.95 14.53 23.46
N PRO A 348 6.68 14.99 24.70
CA PRO A 348 6.99 14.23 25.90
C PRO A 348 6.24 12.90 25.96
N ILE A 349 4.98 12.87 25.52
CA ILE A 349 4.15 11.65 25.53
C ILE A 349 4.67 10.67 24.47
N LEU A 350 5.03 11.16 23.28
CA LEU A 350 5.64 10.32 22.23
C LEU A 350 6.95 9.70 22.71
N THR A 351 7.79 10.49 23.36
CA THR A 351 9.07 10.01 23.92
C THR A 351 8.83 8.95 24.99
N GLN A 352 7.82 9.11 25.85
CA GLN A 352 7.45 8.12 26.86
C GLN A 352 6.96 6.80 26.23
N ILE A 353 6.15 6.87 25.17
CA ILE A 353 5.70 5.67 24.43
C ILE A 353 6.89 4.95 23.81
N LEU A 354 7.83 5.70 23.22
CA LEU A 354 8.99 5.13 22.53
C LEU A 354 10.09 4.62 23.48
N ALA A 355 10.20 5.17 24.69
CA ALA A 355 11.19 4.78 25.69
C ALA A 355 10.83 3.47 26.43
N ASN A 356 9.55 3.13 26.51
CA ASN A 356 9.09 1.93 27.21
C ASN A 356 9.03 0.75 26.22
N PRO A 357 9.84 -0.31 26.40
CA PRO A 357 9.69 -1.50 25.58
C PRO A 357 8.39 -2.24 25.99
N PRO A 358 7.41 -2.44 25.09
CA PRO A 358 6.41 -3.47 25.33
C PRO A 358 7.10 -4.83 25.22
N ALA A 359 6.83 -5.71 26.18
CA ALA A 359 6.94 -7.13 25.94
C ALA A 359 5.82 -7.49 24.94
N LEU A 360 6.15 -7.69 23.66
CA LEU A 360 5.59 -8.73 22.78
C LEU A 360 6.04 -8.59 21.32
N THR A 361 6.33 -9.76 20.77
CA THR A 361 6.49 -10.17 19.36
C THR A 361 5.24 -9.91 18.52
N TYR A 362 5.39 -9.26 17.37
CA TYR A 362 4.41 -9.32 16.27
C TYR A 362 4.99 -10.12 15.09
N PRO A 363 4.19 -10.98 14.43
CA PRO A 363 4.53 -11.56 13.13
C PRO A 363 4.29 -10.52 12.03
N VAL A 364 5.33 -10.16 11.28
CA VAL A 364 5.25 -9.20 10.18
C VAL A 364 4.86 -9.95 8.91
N ASN A 365 3.62 -9.76 8.45
CA ASN A 365 3.18 -10.11 7.10
C ASN A 365 2.84 -8.81 6.37
N GLY A 366 3.64 -8.42 5.38
CA GLY A 366 3.37 -7.26 4.54
C GLY A 366 4.18 -7.32 3.24
N TRP A 367 3.48 -7.22 2.10
CA TRP A 367 4.05 -7.12 0.75
C TRP A 367 4.02 -5.67 0.27
N ILE A 368 4.97 -5.29 -0.61
CA ILE A 368 5.11 -3.95 -1.22
C ILE A 368 5.30 -4.10 -2.73
N GLU A 369 4.66 -3.23 -3.53
CA GLU A 369 5.03 -2.93 -4.93
C GLU A 369 5.31 -1.42 -5.07
N SER A 370 6.58 -1.04 -5.32
CA SER A 370 7.12 -0.43 -6.56
C SER A 370 6.61 1.00 -6.87
N SER A 371 7.31 2.08 -6.49
CA SER A 371 8.37 2.67 -7.34
C SER A 371 9.28 3.66 -6.61
N SER A 372 9.84 3.31 -5.45
CA SER A 372 11.12 3.86 -4.96
C SER A 372 11.61 2.96 -3.84
N TRP A 373 12.73 2.30 -4.08
CA TRP A 373 13.14 1.12 -3.32
C TRP A 373 13.64 1.51 -1.92
N SER A 374 12.82 1.26 -0.90
CA SER A 374 13.24 1.15 0.49
C SER A 374 12.52 -0.06 1.09
N ALA A 375 13.27 -1.12 1.42
CA ALA A 375 12.72 -2.34 2.00
C ALA A 375 12.45 -2.12 3.50
N PRO A 376 11.21 -2.27 4.01
CA PRO A 376 10.94 -2.21 5.44
C PRO A 376 11.38 -3.49 6.15
N ASP A 377 11.79 -3.31 7.40
CA ASP A 377 11.94 -4.30 8.47
C ASP A 377 12.51 -5.66 8.06
N THR A 378 13.76 -5.63 7.59
CA THR A 378 14.60 -6.82 7.54
C THR A 378 15.24 -7.05 8.91
N PRO A 379 15.15 -8.27 9.47
CA PRO A 379 15.83 -8.58 10.72
C PRO A 379 17.34 -8.38 10.55
N SER A 380 17.94 -7.55 11.41
CA SER A 380 19.37 -7.33 11.45
C SER A 380 20.03 -8.33 12.39
N VAL A 381 21.12 -8.92 11.93
CA VAL A 381 21.92 -9.86 12.71
C VAL A 381 23.16 -9.13 13.25
N PRO A 382 23.55 -9.30 14.53
CA PRO A 382 24.80 -8.77 15.04
C PRO A 382 26.00 -9.45 14.36
N LEU A 383 26.96 -8.66 13.90
CA LEU A 383 27.98 -9.09 12.95
C LEU A 383 29.40 -8.78 13.42
N PRO A 384 30.35 -9.69 13.17
CA PRO A 384 31.77 -9.40 13.34
C PRO A 384 32.28 -8.56 12.14
N PRO A 385 33.38 -7.82 12.31
CA PRO A 385 34.11 -7.26 11.18
C PRO A 385 34.43 -8.34 10.14
N PRO A 386 34.32 -8.04 8.82
CA PRO A 386 34.12 -6.72 8.22
C PRO A 386 32.64 -6.32 7.96
N TYR A 387 31.69 -7.12 8.42
CA TYR A 387 30.27 -6.91 8.15
C TYR A 387 29.68 -5.83 9.06
N ASN A 388 28.89 -4.94 8.47
CA ASN A 388 28.17 -3.87 9.17
C ASN A 388 26.68 -4.20 9.33
N ALA A 389 26.07 -4.82 8.31
CA ALA A 389 24.70 -5.31 8.35
C ALA A 389 24.50 -6.47 7.36
N ILE A 390 23.65 -7.42 7.72
CA ILE A 390 23.11 -8.44 6.82
C ILE A 390 21.60 -8.33 6.95
N ARG A 391 20.93 -8.16 5.82
CA ARG A 391 19.48 -8.06 5.70
C ARG A 391 19.01 -9.16 4.78
N VAL A 392 17.89 -9.77 5.12
CA VAL A 392 17.34 -10.87 4.34
C VAL A 392 15.84 -10.69 4.25
N GLY A 393 15.29 -10.81 3.05
CA GLY A 393 13.85 -10.83 2.87
C GLY A 393 13.42 -11.83 1.81
N ARG A 394 12.14 -12.18 1.86
CA ARG A 394 11.50 -13.07 0.92
C ARG A 394 10.80 -12.25 -0.15
N TYR A 395 11.16 -12.48 -1.42
CA TYR A 395 10.56 -11.78 -2.56
C TYR A 395 9.51 -12.64 -3.29
N SER A 396 9.59 -13.97 -3.20
CA SER A 396 8.58 -14.86 -3.73
C SER A 396 8.57 -16.19 -2.99
N THR A 397 7.67 -17.10 -3.36
CA THR A 397 7.62 -18.44 -2.79
C THR A 397 8.98 -19.15 -2.85
N ASN A 398 9.80 -18.91 -3.89
CA ASN A 398 11.09 -19.59 -4.09
C ASN A 398 12.30 -18.63 -4.18
N ARG A 399 12.16 -17.35 -3.81
CA ARG A 399 13.25 -16.37 -3.93
C ARG A 399 13.46 -15.58 -2.64
N LEU A 400 14.73 -15.48 -2.26
CA LEU A 400 15.22 -14.64 -1.17
C LEU A 400 16.14 -13.56 -1.74
N PHE A 401 16.14 -12.39 -1.13
CA PHE A 401 17.21 -11.41 -1.33
C PHE A 401 18.05 -11.33 -0.06
N VAL A 402 19.37 -11.30 -0.24
CA VAL A 402 20.33 -11.08 0.84
C VAL A 402 21.07 -9.79 0.51
N THR A 403 21.01 -8.84 1.42
CA THR A 403 21.74 -7.58 1.30
C THR A 403 22.80 -7.52 2.40
N THR A 404 24.06 -7.50 2.01
CA THR A 404 25.22 -7.37 2.91
C THR A 404 25.79 -5.95 2.81
N SER A 405 26.06 -5.33 3.95
CA SER A 405 26.79 -4.08 4.07
C SER A 405 28.14 -4.35 4.70
N THR A 406 29.24 -3.92 4.07
CA THR A 406 30.61 -4.12 4.56
C THR A 406 31.35 -2.79 4.72
N ARG A 407 32.36 -2.80 5.60
CA ARG A 407 33.31 -1.68 5.75
C ARG A 407 34.52 -1.79 4.83
N ASP A 408 34.57 -2.81 3.99
CA ASP A 408 35.66 -3.02 3.04
C ASP A 408 35.16 -2.78 1.61
N SER A 409 36.08 -2.42 0.72
CA SER A 409 35.76 -2.10 -0.68
C SER A 409 35.22 -3.29 -1.48
N CYS A 410 35.41 -4.51 -0.97
CA CYS A 410 35.06 -5.76 -1.61
C CYS A 410 33.67 -6.25 -1.16
N PRO A 411 32.82 -6.70 -2.10
CA PRO A 411 31.63 -7.46 -1.76
C PRO A 411 32.01 -8.79 -1.10
N PRO A 412 31.38 -9.17 0.01
CA PRO A 412 31.39 -10.56 0.42
C PRO A 412 30.66 -11.36 -0.66
N THR A 413 31.25 -12.46 -1.11
CA THR A 413 30.60 -13.34 -2.07
C THR A 413 29.80 -14.40 -1.31
N ILE A 414 28.64 -14.76 -1.86
CA ILE A 414 27.90 -15.93 -1.37
C ILE A 414 28.60 -17.15 -1.96
N ALA A 415 29.39 -17.84 -1.14
CA ALA A 415 30.16 -19.00 -1.57
C ALA A 415 29.28 -20.22 -1.80
N GLN A 416 28.29 -20.43 -0.93
CA GLN A 416 27.41 -21.58 -1.03
C GLN A 416 26.03 -21.30 -0.42
N VAL A 417 24.99 -21.79 -1.09
CA VAL A 417 23.62 -21.83 -0.54
C VAL A 417 23.18 -23.28 -0.51
N THR A 418 22.80 -23.79 0.67
CA THR A 418 22.34 -25.17 0.83
C THR A 418 21.02 -25.19 1.58
N ALA A 419 19.96 -25.64 0.90
CA ALA A 419 18.69 -25.93 1.55
C ALA A 419 18.76 -27.34 2.15
N GLN A 420 18.76 -27.46 3.48
CA GLN A 420 18.90 -28.76 4.15
C GLN A 420 17.55 -29.44 4.43
N ARG A 421 16.46 -28.67 4.53
CA ARG A 421 15.07 -29.08 4.82
C ARG A 421 14.10 -28.01 4.28
N PRO A 422 12.77 -28.24 4.15
CA PRO A 422 11.82 -27.24 3.60
C PRO A 422 11.76 -25.91 4.36
N THR A 423 12.39 -25.83 5.54
CA THR A 423 12.37 -24.66 6.43
C THR A 423 13.77 -24.19 6.86
N THR A 424 14.86 -24.76 6.34
CA THR A 424 16.23 -24.37 6.74
C THR A 424 17.14 -24.11 5.54
N VAL A 425 17.64 -22.88 5.45
CA VAL A 425 18.58 -22.42 4.42
C VAL A 425 19.92 -22.07 5.08
N HIS A 426 21.00 -22.68 4.61
CA HIS A 426 22.35 -22.32 5.00
C HIS A 426 22.98 -21.45 3.93
N ILE A 427 23.50 -20.29 4.32
CA ILE A 427 24.19 -19.34 3.45
C ILE A 427 25.61 -19.18 3.96
N GLN A 428 26.56 -19.71 3.22
CA GLN A 428 27.98 -19.53 3.51
C GLN A 428 28.48 -18.28 2.78
N LEU A 429 29.02 -17.35 3.56
CA LEU A 429 29.68 -16.15 3.07
C LEU A 429 31.18 -16.42 2.96
N ASP A 430 31.81 -15.78 1.98
CA ASP A 430 33.26 -15.74 1.87
C ASP A 430 33.70 -14.27 1.91
N SER A 431 34.37 -13.90 2.99
CA SER A 431 34.88 -12.55 3.22
C SER A 431 36.28 -12.32 2.64
N HIS A 432 36.90 -13.31 1.98
CA HIS A 432 38.27 -13.23 1.45
C HIS A 432 38.41 -13.75 0.02
N PRO A 433 37.84 -13.07 -0.99
CA PRO A 433 38.11 -13.43 -2.38
C PRO A 433 39.47 -12.85 -2.82
N GLY A 434 40.58 -13.38 -2.32
CA GLY A 434 41.91 -13.39 -2.97
C GLY A 434 42.54 -12.10 -3.55
N GLU A 435 41.97 -10.91 -3.35
CA GLU A 435 42.41 -9.65 -3.97
C GLU A 435 42.52 -8.52 -2.93
N ASP A 436 43.37 -7.52 -3.23
CA ASP A 436 43.72 -6.37 -2.38
C ASP A 436 42.50 -5.53 -1.92
N CYS A 437 41.78 -6.00 -0.90
CA CYS A 437 40.69 -5.26 -0.29
C CYS A 437 41.24 -4.13 0.58
N ARG A 438 40.76 -2.90 0.35
CA ARG A 438 41.13 -1.73 1.17
C ARG A 438 40.02 -1.43 2.17
N PRO A 439 40.38 -1.12 3.43
CA PRO A 439 39.40 -0.65 4.41
C PRO A 439 38.78 0.66 3.92
N LEU A 440 37.45 0.72 3.89
CA LEU A 440 36.73 1.97 3.64
C LEU A 440 36.69 2.80 4.92
N THR A 441 36.55 4.10 4.77
CA THR A 441 36.30 4.96 5.92
C THR A 441 34.93 4.60 6.54
N PRO A 442 34.77 4.67 7.88
CA PRO A 442 33.54 4.26 8.57
C PRO A 442 32.25 4.98 8.11
N GLN A 443 32.36 6.04 7.31
CA GLN A 443 31.25 6.88 6.88
C GLN A 443 30.62 6.48 5.54
N ASP A 444 31.17 5.49 4.82
CA ASP A 444 30.68 5.11 3.50
C ASP A 444 30.61 3.57 3.30
N PRO A 445 29.70 2.88 4.01
CA PRO A 445 29.56 1.44 3.87
C PRO A 445 28.95 1.08 2.51
N LYS A 446 29.60 0.16 1.77
CA LYS A 446 29.02 -0.36 0.52
C LYS A 446 27.96 -1.40 0.82
N THR A 447 26.87 -1.35 0.05
CA THR A 447 25.75 -2.28 0.15
C THR A 447 25.69 -3.14 -1.11
N PHE A 448 25.63 -4.46 -0.93
CA PHE A 448 25.56 -5.44 -2.00
C PHE A 448 24.31 -6.28 -1.83
N THR A 449 23.51 -6.42 -2.88
CA THR A 449 22.30 -7.24 -2.87
C THR A 449 22.47 -8.40 -3.82
N THR A 450 22.19 -9.61 -3.34
CA THR A 450 22.18 -10.83 -4.13
C THR A 450 20.82 -11.49 -4.06
N ASP A 451 20.33 -11.90 -5.22
CA ASP A 451 19.07 -12.63 -5.37
C ASP A 451 19.37 -14.14 -5.41
N LEU A 452 18.71 -14.89 -4.53
CA LEU A 452 18.90 -16.32 -4.35
C LEU A 452 17.62 -17.07 -4.72
N SER A 453 17.75 -18.01 -5.65
CA SER A 453 16.71 -18.99 -5.95
C SER A 453 16.87 -20.19 -5.01
N VAL A 454 15.88 -20.43 -4.16
CA VAL A 454 15.86 -21.55 -3.21
C VAL A 454 14.61 -22.40 -3.48
N PRO A 455 14.76 -23.52 -4.21
CA PRO A 455 13.62 -24.38 -4.54
C PRO A 455 12.98 -24.98 -3.30
N GLY A 456 11.64 -24.96 -3.23
CA GLY A 456 10.89 -25.69 -2.19
C GLY A 456 10.67 -24.93 -0.88
N LEU A 457 10.87 -23.61 -0.88
CA LEU A 457 10.47 -22.76 0.24
C LEU A 457 8.93 -22.70 0.32
N ALA A 458 8.34 -23.42 1.28
CA ALA A 458 6.89 -23.40 1.51
C ALA A 458 6.43 -22.12 2.24
N ASN A 459 5.12 -21.93 2.42
CA ASN A 459 4.53 -20.82 3.22
C ASN A 459 4.73 -21.01 4.74
N GLN A 460 5.91 -21.47 5.16
CA GLN A 460 6.27 -21.66 6.57
C GLN A 460 7.46 -20.78 6.92
N PRO A 461 7.64 -20.46 8.22
CA PRO A 461 8.82 -19.73 8.68
C PRO A 461 10.11 -20.45 8.26
N ILE A 462 11.05 -19.67 7.72
CA ILE A 462 12.33 -20.15 7.21
C ILE A 462 13.41 -19.72 8.19
N GLN A 463 14.12 -20.69 8.75
CA GLN A 463 15.34 -20.45 9.50
C GLN A 463 16.52 -20.35 8.53
N ILE A 464 17.15 -19.19 8.47
CA ILE A 464 18.34 -18.94 7.64
C ILE A 464 19.55 -18.86 8.56
N THR A 465 20.56 -19.68 8.28
CA THR A 465 21.82 -19.68 9.03
C THR A 465 22.93 -19.16 8.15
N PHE A 466 23.56 -18.07 8.57
CA PHE A 466 24.76 -17.50 7.99
C PHE A 466 25.99 -18.09 8.65
N THR A 467 26.97 -18.48 7.86
CA THR A 467 28.29 -18.89 8.34
C THR A 467 29.37 -18.19 7.54
N ASP A 468 30.35 -17.63 8.23
CA ASP A 468 31.60 -17.20 7.63
C ASP A 468 32.75 -17.96 8.32
N PRO A 469 33.33 -18.97 7.63
CA PRO A 469 34.45 -19.74 8.17
C PRO A 469 35.70 -18.90 8.41
N ALA A 470 35.91 -17.82 7.64
CA ALA A 470 37.13 -17.02 7.71
C ALA A 470 37.23 -16.24 9.03
N VAL A 471 36.09 -15.88 9.62
CA VAL A 471 36.01 -15.17 10.92
C VAL A 471 35.39 -16.04 12.03
N ASN A 472 35.24 -17.34 11.80
CA ASN A 472 34.62 -18.31 12.71
C ASN A 472 33.28 -17.80 13.30
N TRP A 473 32.39 -17.33 12.42
CA TRP A 473 31.11 -16.72 12.80
C TRP A 473 29.93 -17.51 12.27
N THR A 474 28.88 -17.59 13.09
CA THR A 474 27.61 -18.18 12.73
C THR A 474 26.48 -17.36 13.34
N ALA A 475 25.42 -17.14 12.57
CA ALA A 475 24.20 -16.55 13.09
C ALA A 475 22.97 -17.09 12.37
N SER A 476 21.84 -17.09 13.06
CA SER A 476 20.57 -17.55 12.50
C SER A 476 19.50 -16.48 12.61
N VAL A 477 18.66 -16.39 11.59
CA VAL A 477 17.49 -15.52 11.54
C VAL A 477 16.28 -16.32 11.07
N THR A 478 15.12 -16.09 11.67
CA THR A 478 13.87 -16.71 11.23
C THR A 478 13.05 -15.68 10.49
N ILE A 479 12.73 -15.95 9.22
CA ILE A 479 11.82 -15.14 8.42
C ILE A 479 10.44 -15.82 8.47
N PRO A 480 9.35 -15.09 8.76
CA PRO A 480 8.01 -15.67 8.82
C PRO A 480 7.53 -16.28 7.49
#